data_AF-A0A9W9ZF76-F1
#
_entry.id   AF-A0A9W9ZF76-F1
#
_cell.length_a   1.000
_cell.length_b   1.000
_cell.length_c   1.000
_cell.angle_alpha   90.00
_cell.angle_beta   90.00
_cell.angle_gamma   90.00
#
_symmetry.space_group_name_H-M   'P 1'
#
loop_
_entity.id
_entity.type
_entity.pdbx_description
1 polymer ?
#
loop_
_entity_poly.entity_id
_entity_poly.type
_entity_poly.pdbx_seq_one_letter_code
_entity_poly.pdbx_strand_id
1 'polypeptide(L)'
;MYKVLAEITFFLIFVILLMIVCYGNRGHTRYLLTDSMEDAFKNFKGKNVSSFWTWMRGKLFQLCMTPDASVCQVTDEMPRNAMFSRCIPSYSSKNEYKTPYNLPEWIPVTNTSHNQSVFELERMCPKPWRYKSSRDLQTLSYEGFYSTYDGGGFVADLGYNIKSALKVLNTLQEHNWIDEFSVAVFIEFTIFNPSSSLFSVAKCLYERSPTGGVFFFKKC
;
A
#
# COMPACT_ATOMS: atom_id res chain seq x y z
N MET A 1 -30.37 -11.42 -49.56
CA MET A 1 -31.17 -11.17 -48.34
C MET A 1 -30.89 -12.17 -47.22
N TYR A 2 -30.95 -13.50 -47.45
CA TYR A 2 -30.77 -14.49 -46.36
C TYR A 2 -29.41 -14.39 -45.62
N LYS A 3 -28.31 -14.13 -46.33
CA LYS A 3 -26.98 -13.99 -45.71
C LYS A 3 -26.92 -12.83 -44.72
N VAL A 4 -27.48 -11.68 -45.12
CA VAL A 4 -27.56 -10.48 -44.27
C VAL A 4 -28.46 -10.72 -43.07
N LEU A 5 -29.61 -11.38 -43.26
CA LEU A 5 -30.49 -11.75 -42.15
C LEU A 5 -29.81 -12.70 -41.16
N ALA A 6 -29.12 -13.73 -41.64
CA ALA A 6 -28.41 -14.68 -40.77
C ALA A 6 -27.28 -14.01 -39.97
N GLU A 7 -26.56 -13.09 -40.58
CA GLU A 7 -25.51 -12.30 -39.92
C GLU A 7 -26.10 -11.39 -38.82
N ILE A 8 -27.18 -10.68 -39.10
CA ILE A 8 -27.91 -9.87 -38.11
C ILE A 8 -28.42 -10.74 -36.96
N THR A 9 -28.97 -11.91 -37.24
CA THR A 9 -29.43 -12.84 -36.19
C THR A 9 -28.27 -13.28 -35.29
N PHE A 10 -27.11 -13.61 -35.85
CA PHE A 10 -25.94 -13.98 -35.06
C PHE A 10 -25.45 -12.82 -34.16
N PHE A 11 -25.41 -11.60 -34.69
CA PHE A 11 -25.07 -10.41 -33.91
C PHE A 11 -26.07 -10.15 -32.77
N LEU A 12 -27.38 -10.29 -33.03
CA LEU A 12 -28.39 -10.12 -31.99
C LEU A 12 -28.25 -11.17 -30.88
N ILE A 13 -28.01 -12.44 -31.23
CA ILE A 13 -27.76 -13.49 -30.25
C ILE A 13 -26.50 -13.17 -29.44
N PHE A 14 -25.41 -12.75 -30.08
CA PHE A 14 -24.18 -12.36 -29.40
C PHE A 14 -24.40 -11.20 -28.42
N VAL A 15 -25.12 -10.16 -28.84
CA VAL A 15 -25.45 -9.02 -27.96
C VAL A 15 -26.31 -9.46 -26.78
N ILE A 16 -27.31 -10.32 -26.99
CA ILE A 16 -28.14 -10.84 -25.90
C ILE A 16 -27.29 -11.64 -24.91
N LEU A 17 -26.40 -12.51 -25.40
CA LEU A 17 -25.48 -13.27 -24.54
C LEU A 17 -24.54 -12.33 -23.77
N LEU A 18 -24.01 -11.30 -24.42
CA LEU A 18 -23.17 -10.30 -23.77
C LEU A 18 -23.95 -9.54 -22.69
N MET A 19 -25.21 -9.19 -22.93
CA MET A 19 -26.07 -8.57 -21.92
C MET A 19 -26.32 -9.50 -20.73
N ILE A 20 -26.60 -10.79 -20.97
CA ILE A 20 -26.79 -11.77 -19.89
C ILE A 20 -25.50 -11.92 -19.06
N VAL A 21 -24.33 -11.97 -19.68
CA VAL A 21 -23.05 -12.10 -18.96
C VAL A 21 -22.72 -10.81 -18.18
N CYS A 22 -22.86 -9.64 -18.81
CA CYS A 22 -22.53 -8.36 -18.20
C CYS A 22 -23.50 -7.96 -17.07
N TYR A 23 -24.79 -8.29 -17.20
CA TYR A 23 -25.83 -7.86 -16.27
C TYR A 23 -26.40 -8.97 -15.39
N GLY A 24 -26.21 -10.24 -15.74
CA GLY A 24 -26.75 -11.37 -14.96
C GLY A 24 -26.27 -11.43 -13.52
N ASN A 25 -25.06 -10.92 -13.26
CA ASN A 25 -24.47 -10.86 -11.91
C ASN A 25 -24.36 -9.41 -11.36
N ARG A 26 -25.05 -8.44 -11.97
CA ARG A 26 -25.03 -7.04 -11.53
C ARG A 26 -26.24 -6.76 -10.62
N GLY A 27 -26.09 -6.97 -9.32
CA GLY A 27 -27.13 -6.73 -8.31
C GLY A 27 -26.98 -5.40 -7.55
N HIS A 28 -28.08 -4.89 -7.00
CA HIS A 28 -28.11 -3.68 -6.16
C HIS A 28 -27.32 -3.86 -4.84
N THR A 29 -27.26 -5.08 -4.31
CA THR A 29 -26.50 -5.43 -3.10
C THR A 29 -25.01 -5.15 -3.22
N ARG A 30 -24.43 -5.24 -4.44
CA ARG A 30 -23.03 -4.88 -4.68
C ARG A 30 -22.81 -3.37 -4.50
N TYR A 31 -23.72 -2.55 -5.01
CA TYR A 31 -23.66 -1.10 -4.82
C TYR A 31 -23.75 -0.73 -3.34
N LEU A 32 -24.72 -1.29 -2.61
CA LEU A 32 -24.87 -1.03 -1.17
C LEU A 32 -23.65 -1.48 -0.36
N LEU A 33 -23.01 -2.59 -0.75
CA LEU A 33 -21.80 -3.07 -0.10
C LEU A 33 -20.63 -2.11 -0.32
N THR A 34 -20.42 -1.62 -1.56
CA THR A 34 -19.38 -0.63 -1.85
C THR A 34 -19.66 0.70 -1.15
N ASP A 35 -20.91 1.18 -1.14
CA ASP A 35 -21.28 2.45 -0.50
C ASP A 35 -21.10 2.38 1.03
N SER A 36 -21.56 1.31 1.67
CA SER A 36 -21.32 1.06 3.09
C SER A 36 -19.84 0.97 3.42
N MET A 37 -19.06 0.36 2.52
CA MET A 37 -17.61 0.28 2.65
C MET A 37 -16.96 1.66 2.54
N GLU A 38 -17.33 2.45 1.54
CA GLU A 38 -16.82 3.80 1.40
C GLU A 38 -17.17 4.69 2.60
N ASP A 39 -18.40 4.58 3.11
CA ASP A 39 -18.87 5.31 4.29
C ASP A 39 -18.05 4.98 5.54
N ALA A 40 -17.72 3.69 5.72
CA ALA A 40 -16.89 3.26 6.84
C ALA A 40 -15.47 3.84 6.81
N PHE A 41 -15.01 4.36 5.67
CA PHE A 41 -13.68 4.94 5.44
C PHE A 41 -13.70 6.40 4.98
N LYS A 42 -14.86 7.07 4.93
CA LYS A 42 -15.01 8.49 4.47
C LYS A 42 -14.29 9.52 5.35
N ASN A 43 -13.82 9.16 6.55
CA ASN A 43 -13.41 10.12 7.58
C ASN A 43 -11.90 10.32 7.79
N PHE A 44 -11.00 9.79 6.93
CA PHE A 44 -9.59 10.16 7.08
C PHE A 44 -9.32 11.56 6.52
N LYS A 45 -9.24 12.54 7.43
CA LYS A 45 -8.78 13.92 7.14
C LYS A 45 -7.44 14.24 7.79
N GLY A 46 -6.73 13.21 8.28
CA GLY A 46 -5.50 13.37 9.03
C GLY A 46 -4.37 13.90 8.15
N LYS A 47 -3.85 15.09 8.46
CA LYS A 47 -2.74 15.72 7.73
C LYS A 47 -1.36 15.25 8.20
N ASN A 48 -1.27 14.54 9.34
CA ASN A 48 -0.02 14.22 10.03
C ASN A 48 0.10 12.72 10.34
N VAL A 49 1.34 12.22 10.53
CA VAL A 49 1.62 10.82 10.92
C VAL A 49 0.92 10.43 12.23
N SER A 50 0.85 11.32 13.21
CA SER A 50 0.11 11.05 14.48
C SER A 50 -1.40 10.88 14.24
N SER A 51 -1.99 11.68 13.36
CA SER A 51 -3.39 11.51 12.97
C SER A 51 -3.62 10.24 12.16
N PHE A 52 -2.62 9.85 11.35
CA PHE A 52 -2.60 8.55 10.69
C PHE A 52 -2.63 7.42 11.72
N TRP A 53 -1.71 7.38 12.69
CA TRP A 53 -1.71 6.35 13.74
C TRP A 53 -2.98 6.32 14.59
N THR A 54 -3.55 7.49 14.89
CA THR A 54 -4.82 7.58 15.64
C THR A 54 -5.99 7.02 14.82
N TRP A 55 -6.03 7.33 13.52
CA TRP A 55 -7.01 6.74 12.61
C TRP A 55 -6.75 5.26 12.32
N MET A 56 -5.49 4.84 12.30
CA MET A 56 -5.04 3.45 12.12
C MET A 56 -5.44 2.54 13.27
N ARG A 57 -5.32 3.05 14.50
CA ARG A 57 -5.95 2.43 15.68
C ARG A 57 -7.47 2.28 15.50
N GLY A 58 -8.06 3.05 14.59
CA GLY A 58 -9.35 2.79 13.96
C GLY A 58 -9.31 1.73 12.85
N LYS A 59 -8.54 1.90 11.74
CA LYS A 59 -8.46 1.04 10.52
C LYS A 59 -7.16 1.29 9.66
N LEU A 60 -6.51 0.29 9.01
CA LEU A 60 -5.02 0.12 8.97
C LEU A 60 -4.18 -0.05 7.64
N PHE A 61 -2.86 0.32 7.60
CA PHE A 61 -1.57 -0.16 6.89
C PHE A 61 -0.66 0.76 5.97
N GLN A 62 0.64 0.38 5.68
CA GLN A 62 1.77 1.19 5.10
C GLN A 62 2.88 0.51 4.16
N LEU A 63 3.70 1.30 3.40
CA LEU A 63 4.99 1.14 2.64
C LEU A 63 6.09 2.25 3.00
N CYS A 64 7.37 2.17 2.57
CA CYS A 64 8.48 3.10 2.99
C CYS A 64 9.61 3.34 1.92
N MET A 65 10.45 4.40 2.05
CA MET A 65 11.66 4.67 1.21
C MET A 65 12.96 4.88 2.01
N THR A 66 14.10 4.96 1.32
CA THR A 66 15.45 5.20 1.87
C THR A 66 15.77 6.66 2.12
N PRO A 67 16.62 6.94 3.12
CA PRO A 67 17.49 8.11 3.11
C PRO A 67 18.74 7.84 2.24
N ASP A 68 18.78 8.37 1.02
CA ASP A 68 20.03 8.48 0.26
C ASP A 68 20.29 9.95 -0.10
N ALA A 69 21.32 10.53 0.53
CA ALA A 69 21.72 11.91 0.35
C ALA A 69 22.37 12.18 -1.02
N SER A 70 22.80 11.14 -1.76
CA SER A 70 23.49 11.29 -3.05
C SER A 70 22.56 11.66 -4.21
N VAL A 71 21.26 11.43 -4.06
CA VAL A 71 20.24 11.75 -5.08
C VAL A 71 19.90 13.24 -5.08
N CYS A 72 20.18 13.94 -3.99
CA CYS A 72 19.90 15.35 -3.81
C CYS A 72 21.11 16.22 -4.11
N GLN A 73 21.25 16.66 -5.36
CA GLN A 73 22.19 17.73 -5.67
C GLN A 73 21.59 19.07 -5.22
N VAL A 74 21.88 19.46 -3.98
CA VAL A 74 21.71 20.84 -3.55
C VAL A 74 22.68 21.67 -4.38
N THR A 75 22.19 22.59 -5.19
CA THR A 75 23.05 23.44 -6.03
C THR A 75 24.02 24.21 -5.15
N ASP A 76 25.29 24.29 -5.56
CA ASP A 76 26.38 24.96 -4.83
C ASP A 76 26.16 26.48 -4.60
N GLU A 77 25.06 27.04 -5.14
CA GLU A 77 24.67 28.44 -4.98
C GLU A 77 24.00 28.74 -3.62
N MET A 78 23.73 27.71 -2.82
CA MET A 78 23.11 27.86 -1.50
C MET A 78 24.17 27.63 -0.40
N PRO A 79 24.34 28.56 0.56
CA PRO A 79 25.49 28.53 1.46
C PRO A 79 25.54 27.23 2.27
N ARG A 80 26.73 26.63 2.38
CA ARG A 80 27.03 25.40 3.16
C ARG A 80 26.62 25.44 4.64
N ASN A 81 26.17 26.59 5.14
CA ASN A 81 25.62 26.80 6.48
C ASN A 81 24.09 26.96 6.50
N ALA A 82 23.40 26.67 5.40
CA ALA A 82 21.94 26.67 5.34
C ALA A 82 21.40 25.35 5.91
N MET A 83 21.07 25.37 7.21
CA MET A 83 19.84 24.89 7.89
C MET A 83 18.98 23.74 7.31
N PHE A 84 19.50 22.90 6.42
CA PHE A 84 18.79 21.77 5.83
C PHE A 84 19.65 20.52 5.98
N SER A 85 19.52 19.84 7.13
CA SER A 85 20.16 18.55 7.41
C SER A 85 19.54 17.39 6.63
N ARG A 86 18.50 17.66 5.83
CA ARG A 86 17.62 16.64 5.27
C ARG A 86 17.33 16.91 3.81
N CYS A 87 17.45 15.88 2.98
CA CYS A 87 16.93 15.90 1.63
C CYS A 87 16.18 14.61 1.31
N ILE A 88 14.96 14.77 0.79
CA ILE A 88 14.10 13.66 0.37
C ILE A 88 13.88 13.85 -1.13
N PRO A 89 14.39 12.94 -1.99
CA PRO A 89 14.12 13.00 -3.41
C PRO A 89 12.69 12.55 -3.73
N SER A 90 12.20 12.89 -4.92
CA SER A 90 10.97 12.30 -5.44
C SER A 90 11.09 10.79 -5.57
N TYR A 91 9.98 10.06 -5.39
CA TYR A 91 9.96 8.61 -5.52
C TYR A 91 10.42 8.16 -6.92
N SER A 92 11.26 7.13 -6.93
CA SER A 92 11.62 6.38 -8.13
C SER A 92 11.95 4.94 -7.72
N SER A 93 11.59 3.97 -8.55
CA SER A 93 11.91 2.55 -8.40
C SER A 93 13.40 2.27 -8.14
N LYS A 94 14.28 3.17 -8.58
CA LYS A 94 15.74 3.08 -8.37
C LYS A 94 16.19 3.49 -6.97
N ASN A 95 15.43 4.37 -6.31
CA ASN A 95 15.77 4.98 -5.03
C ASN A 95 14.93 4.40 -3.88
N GLU A 96 14.35 3.21 -4.09
CA GLU A 96 13.52 2.53 -3.10
C GLU A 96 14.40 1.73 -2.13
N TYR A 97 14.01 1.71 -0.85
CA TYR A 97 14.72 0.91 0.15
C TYR A 97 14.38 -0.56 0.05
N LYS A 98 15.36 -1.36 -0.41
CA LYS A 98 15.21 -2.80 -0.63
C LYS A 98 16.06 -3.68 0.29
N THR A 99 16.57 -3.14 1.40
CA THR A 99 17.39 -3.93 2.33
C THR A 99 16.58 -5.11 2.86
N PRO A 100 17.03 -6.37 2.63
CA PRO A 100 16.23 -7.55 2.92
C PRO A 100 15.86 -7.73 4.39
N TYR A 101 16.79 -7.42 5.30
CA TYR A 101 16.65 -7.64 6.73
C TYR A 101 17.05 -6.40 7.51
N ASN A 102 16.11 -5.88 8.30
CA ASN A 102 16.35 -4.78 9.22
C ASN A 102 15.90 -5.19 10.62
N LEU A 103 16.59 -4.70 11.63
CA LEU A 103 16.08 -4.68 13.00
C LEU A 103 15.02 -3.56 13.10
N PRO A 104 14.22 -3.54 14.20
CA PRO A 104 13.36 -2.40 14.49
C PRO A 104 14.12 -1.07 14.42
N GLU A 105 13.41 0.02 14.07
CA GLU A 105 14.00 1.34 13.77
C GLU A 105 14.89 1.38 12.51
N TRP A 106 14.66 0.47 11.56
CA TRP A 106 15.30 0.48 10.24
C TRP A 106 16.82 0.31 10.28
N ILE A 107 17.34 -0.41 11.27
CA ILE A 107 18.78 -0.67 11.39
C ILE A 107 19.15 -1.84 10.46
N PRO A 108 19.95 -1.62 9.40
CA PRO A 108 20.26 -2.65 8.40
C PRO A 108 21.24 -3.69 8.96
N VAL A 109 20.98 -4.97 8.67
CA VAL A 109 21.92 -6.06 8.99
C VAL A 109 22.88 -6.26 7.83
N THR A 110 24.01 -5.54 7.84
CA THR A 110 24.98 -5.50 6.73
C THR A 110 26.05 -6.60 6.79
N ASN A 111 26.34 -7.14 7.97
CA ASN A 111 27.47 -8.04 8.21
C ASN A 111 27.00 -9.43 8.59
N THR A 112 26.16 -10.02 7.73
CA THR A 112 25.81 -11.43 7.81
C THR A 112 27.08 -12.23 7.54
N SER A 113 27.70 -12.72 8.61
CA SER A 113 28.79 -13.68 8.47
C SER A 113 28.26 -14.85 7.62
N HIS A 114 29.07 -15.37 6.69
CA HIS A 114 28.69 -16.47 5.79
C HIS A 114 28.11 -17.74 6.49
N ASN A 115 28.12 -17.77 7.83
CA ASN A 115 27.61 -18.84 8.70
C ASN A 115 26.34 -18.46 9.50
N GLN A 116 25.78 -17.25 9.36
CA GLN A 116 24.50 -16.93 9.98
C GLN A 116 23.39 -17.69 9.26
N SER A 117 22.81 -18.67 9.96
CA SER A 117 21.66 -19.40 9.43
C SER A 117 20.51 -18.43 9.18
N VAL A 118 19.75 -18.66 8.10
CA VAL A 118 18.53 -17.90 7.76
C VAL A 118 17.57 -17.83 8.96
N PHE A 119 17.55 -18.89 9.78
CA PHE A 119 16.75 -18.96 11.00
C PHE A 119 17.12 -17.87 12.04
N GLU A 120 18.41 -17.61 12.26
CA GLU A 120 18.84 -16.54 13.19
C GLU A 120 18.45 -15.15 12.68
N LEU A 121 18.57 -14.92 11.37
CA LEU A 121 18.11 -13.69 10.72
C LEU A 121 16.60 -13.49 10.89
N GLU A 122 15.80 -14.52 10.71
CA GLU A 122 14.34 -14.45 10.92
C GLU A 122 13.96 -14.25 12.38
N ARG A 123 14.79 -14.73 13.31
CA ARG A 123 14.60 -14.52 14.75
C ARG A 123 14.95 -13.10 15.17
N MET A 124 15.98 -12.52 14.57
CA MET A 124 16.45 -11.15 14.86
C MET A 124 15.58 -10.09 14.18
N CYS A 125 15.17 -10.31 12.93
CA CYS A 125 14.47 -9.34 12.10
C CYS A 125 12.99 -9.69 11.97
N PRO A 126 12.08 -8.98 12.66
CA PRO A 126 10.66 -9.28 12.61
C PRO A 126 10.07 -9.05 11.22
N LYS A 127 8.95 -9.72 10.89
CA LYS A 127 8.31 -9.65 9.56
C LYS A 127 8.13 -8.22 9.00
N PRO A 128 7.66 -7.22 9.77
CA PRO A 128 7.45 -5.86 9.27
C PRO A 128 8.71 -5.14 8.79
N TRP A 129 9.90 -5.58 9.19
CA TRP A 129 11.18 -4.96 8.81
C TRP A 129 11.94 -5.76 7.76
N ARG A 130 11.27 -6.75 7.14
CA ARG A 130 11.83 -7.56 6.05
C ARG A 130 11.26 -7.11 4.71
N TYR A 131 12.14 -6.79 3.77
CA TYR A 131 11.72 -6.38 2.43
C TYR A 131 11.18 -7.58 1.66
N LYS A 132 10.11 -7.36 0.89
CA LYS A 132 9.54 -8.33 -0.05
C LYS A 132 9.37 -7.68 -1.40
N SER A 133 9.82 -8.38 -2.45
CA SER A 133 9.64 -7.90 -3.81
C SER A 133 8.18 -8.04 -4.26
N SER A 134 7.78 -7.32 -5.32
CA SER A 134 6.44 -7.47 -5.91
C SER A 134 6.14 -8.91 -6.35
N ARG A 135 7.16 -9.68 -6.74
CA ARG A 135 7.00 -11.11 -7.08
C ARG A 135 6.69 -11.97 -5.86
N ASP A 136 7.33 -11.69 -4.74
CA ASP A 136 7.10 -12.42 -3.48
C ASP A 136 5.72 -12.10 -2.89
N LEU A 137 5.28 -10.84 -3.03
CA LEU A 137 3.98 -10.38 -2.58
C LEU A 137 2.85 -10.68 -3.58
N GLN A 138 3.19 -11.08 -4.80
CA GLN A 138 2.26 -11.27 -5.91
C GLN A 138 1.42 -10.00 -6.20
N THR A 139 2.05 -8.84 -6.05
CA THR A 139 1.44 -7.53 -6.24
C THR A 139 1.81 -6.93 -7.59
N LEU A 140 0.91 -6.15 -8.17
CA LEU A 140 1.15 -5.34 -9.35
C LEU A 140 1.52 -3.91 -8.94
N SER A 141 2.11 -3.17 -9.89
CA SER A 141 2.39 -1.76 -9.69
C SER A 141 1.09 -0.98 -9.45
N TYR A 142 1.15 0.01 -8.55
CA TYR A 142 0.00 0.84 -8.20
C TYR A 142 0.28 2.30 -8.52
N GLU A 143 -0.60 2.92 -9.30
CA GLU A 143 -0.55 4.35 -9.63
C GLU A 143 -1.19 5.18 -8.51
N GLY A 144 -0.34 5.92 -7.78
CA GLY A 144 -0.77 6.90 -6.79
C GLY A 144 -0.93 8.31 -7.39
N PHE A 145 -1.12 9.32 -6.54
CA PHE A 145 -1.28 10.69 -7.00
C PHE A 145 0.04 11.29 -7.50
N TYR A 146 1.15 10.96 -6.82
CA TYR A 146 2.46 11.53 -7.14
C TYR A 146 3.33 10.62 -8.00
N SER A 147 3.20 9.30 -7.85
CA SER A 147 4.09 8.34 -8.49
C SER A 147 3.44 6.97 -8.62
N THR A 148 3.99 6.15 -9.50
CA THR A 148 3.63 4.73 -9.61
C THR A 148 4.60 3.91 -8.77
N TYR A 149 4.06 3.08 -7.88
CA TYR A 149 4.83 2.21 -6.99
C TYR A 149 4.95 0.81 -7.58
N ASP A 150 6.14 0.21 -7.54
CA ASP A 150 6.41 -1.11 -8.14
C ASP A 150 5.64 -2.28 -7.47
N GLY A 151 5.12 -2.07 -6.26
CA GLY A 151 4.34 -3.06 -5.50
C GLY A 151 5.14 -3.88 -4.49
N GLY A 152 6.47 -3.72 -4.42
CA GLY A 152 7.31 -4.30 -3.37
C GLY A 152 7.39 -3.42 -2.12
N GLY A 153 7.84 -4.00 -1.00
CA GLY A 153 8.21 -3.27 0.22
C GLY A 153 8.05 -4.07 1.50
N PHE A 154 7.74 -3.36 2.59
CA PHE A 154 7.70 -3.88 3.95
C PHE A 154 6.27 -4.13 4.40
N VAL A 155 5.97 -5.33 4.90
CA VAL A 155 4.60 -5.76 5.19
C VAL A 155 4.44 -6.15 6.65
N ALA A 156 3.47 -5.52 7.32
CA ALA A 156 3.05 -5.89 8.65
C ALA A 156 1.69 -6.60 8.60
N ASP A 157 1.58 -7.79 9.18
CA ASP A 157 0.30 -8.49 9.34
C ASP A 157 -0.28 -8.16 10.74
N LEU A 158 -1.51 -7.65 10.80
CA LEU A 158 -2.17 -7.38 12.10
C LEU A 158 -2.76 -8.61 12.77
N GLY A 159 -3.07 -9.62 11.96
CA GLY A 159 -3.91 -10.73 12.36
C GLY A 159 -5.41 -10.40 12.35
N TYR A 160 -6.19 -11.38 12.76
CA TYR A 160 -7.65 -11.40 12.62
C TYR A 160 -8.42 -10.72 13.77
N ASN A 161 -7.75 -10.52 14.91
CA ASN A 161 -8.37 -10.00 16.13
C ASN A 161 -7.94 -8.57 16.41
N ILE A 162 -8.85 -7.76 16.95
CA ILE A 162 -8.55 -6.38 17.34
C ILE A 162 -7.41 -6.29 18.36
N LYS A 163 -7.33 -7.23 19.31
CA LYS A 163 -6.25 -7.26 20.31
C LYS A 163 -4.88 -7.51 19.67
N SER A 164 -4.82 -8.43 18.71
CA SER A 164 -3.59 -8.72 17.95
C SER A 164 -3.20 -7.53 17.07
N ALA A 165 -4.17 -6.93 16.40
CA ALA A 165 -3.97 -5.76 15.55
C ALA A 165 -3.43 -4.57 16.35
N LEU A 166 -4.03 -4.27 17.50
CA LEU A 166 -3.58 -3.19 18.39
C LEU A 166 -2.17 -3.45 18.94
N LYS A 167 -1.84 -4.70 19.27
CA LYS A 167 -0.49 -5.06 19.71
C LYS A 167 0.55 -4.77 18.61
N VAL A 168 0.29 -5.23 17.38
CA VAL A 168 1.17 -4.99 16.23
C VAL A 168 1.29 -3.48 15.97
N LEU A 169 0.17 -2.77 15.93
CA LEU A 169 0.14 -1.31 15.78
C LEU A 169 1.01 -0.58 16.80
N ASN A 170 0.89 -0.91 18.08
CA ASN A 170 1.67 -0.29 19.14
C ASN A 170 3.16 -0.54 18.91
N THR A 171 3.56 -1.78 18.59
CA THR A 171 4.96 -2.10 18.28
C THR A 171 5.47 -1.33 17.07
N LEU A 172 4.67 -1.18 16.00
CA LEU A 172 5.07 -0.42 14.81
C LEU A 172 5.22 1.08 15.12
N GLN A 173 4.31 1.63 15.94
CA GLN A 173 4.35 3.05 16.34
C GLN A 173 5.53 3.33 17.29
N GLU A 174 5.78 2.45 18.26
CA GLU A 174 6.88 2.55 19.23
C GLU A 174 8.25 2.57 18.55
N HIS A 175 8.42 1.80 17.47
CA HIS A 175 9.70 1.68 16.75
C HIS A 175 9.76 2.51 15.46
N ASN A 176 8.94 3.57 15.36
CA ASN A 176 8.90 4.50 14.23
C ASN A 176 8.90 3.80 12.87
N TRP A 177 8.09 2.74 12.73
CA TRP A 177 7.98 2.02 11.45
C TRP A 177 7.46 2.95 10.34
N ILE A 178 6.74 4.00 10.71
CA ILE A 178 6.40 5.12 9.83
C ILE A 178 7.29 6.29 10.23
N ASP A 179 8.29 6.54 9.41
CA ASP A 179 9.30 7.56 9.65
C ASP A 179 9.18 8.74 8.67
N GLU A 180 10.20 9.59 8.66
CA GLU A 180 10.25 10.74 7.77
C GLU A 180 10.56 10.42 6.31
N PHE A 181 11.11 9.23 6.03
CA PHE A 181 11.45 8.75 4.69
C PHE A 181 10.33 7.91 4.08
N SER A 182 9.31 7.59 4.87
CA SER A 182 8.10 6.91 4.40
C SER A 182 7.30 7.78 3.41
N VAL A 183 7.22 7.33 2.15
CA VAL A 183 6.52 8.08 1.08
C VAL A 183 5.11 7.58 0.80
N ALA A 184 4.88 6.27 0.81
CA ALA A 184 3.59 5.73 0.42
C ALA A 184 3.20 4.58 1.33
N VAL A 185 1.91 4.42 1.57
CA VAL A 185 1.42 3.72 2.74
C VAL A 185 0.14 3.00 2.39
N PHE A 186 0.22 1.68 2.17
CA PHE A 186 -0.87 0.89 1.60
C PHE A 186 -1.65 0.08 2.64
N ILE A 187 -2.97 0.20 2.53
CA ILE A 187 -4.00 -0.38 3.39
C ILE A 187 -4.79 -1.37 2.60
N GLU A 188 -4.56 -2.65 2.82
CA GLU A 188 -5.22 -3.70 2.04
C GLU A 188 -5.85 -4.73 2.95
N PHE A 189 -7.15 -4.94 2.77
CA PHE A 189 -7.86 -6.03 3.41
C PHE A 189 -9.10 -6.41 2.60
N THR A 190 -9.57 -7.63 2.81
CA THR A 190 -10.74 -8.18 2.14
C THR A 190 -11.81 -8.49 3.18
N ILE A 191 -13.05 -8.08 2.91
CA ILE A 191 -14.22 -8.37 3.74
C ILE A 191 -15.14 -9.28 2.94
N PHE A 192 -15.65 -10.33 3.61
CA PHE A 192 -16.70 -11.18 3.07
C PHE A 192 -18.03 -10.86 3.75
N ASN A 193 -19.07 -10.60 2.96
CA ASN A 193 -20.43 -10.46 3.45
C ASN A 193 -21.20 -11.77 3.19
N PRO A 194 -21.52 -12.58 4.23
CA PRO A 194 -22.21 -13.85 4.06
C PRO A 194 -23.62 -13.69 3.49
N SER A 195 -24.33 -12.63 3.88
CA SER A 195 -25.73 -12.40 3.51
C SER A 195 -25.91 -12.19 2.01
N SER A 196 -24.93 -11.58 1.34
CA SER A 196 -24.92 -11.41 -0.11
C SER A 196 -23.96 -12.36 -0.84
N SER A 197 -23.18 -13.16 -0.10
CA SER A 197 -22.10 -13.99 -0.63
C SER A 197 -21.11 -13.22 -1.51
N LEU A 198 -20.85 -11.95 -1.17
CA LEU A 198 -19.95 -11.05 -1.90
C LEU A 198 -18.66 -10.81 -1.10
N PHE A 199 -17.54 -10.77 -1.82
CA PHE A 199 -16.28 -10.23 -1.32
C PHE A 199 -16.17 -8.75 -1.72
N SER A 200 -15.64 -7.94 -0.81
CA SER A 200 -15.25 -6.55 -1.04
C SER A 200 -13.78 -6.38 -0.66
N VAL A 201 -13.02 -5.71 -1.51
CA VAL A 201 -11.58 -5.46 -1.30
C VAL A 201 -11.41 -3.96 -1.16
N ALA A 202 -10.90 -3.52 -0.03
CA ALA A 202 -10.56 -2.13 0.17
C ALA A 202 -9.06 -1.94 0.10
N LYS A 203 -8.66 -0.94 -0.69
CA LYS A 203 -7.30 -0.46 -0.83
C LYS A 203 -7.26 1.03 -0.53
N CYS A 204 -6.61 1.42 0.56
CA CYS A 204 -6.33 2.83 0.83
C CYS A 204 -4.83 3.10 0.67
N LEU A 205 -4.50 4.29 0.22
CA LEU A 205 -3.14 4.74 -0.02
C LEU A 205 -2.97 6.08 0.69
N TYR A 206 -2.08 6.12 1.67
CA TYR A 206 -1.56 7.35 2.24
C TYR A 206 -0.24 7.69 1.53
N GLU A 207 -0.12 8.88 0.98
CA GLU A 207 1.08 9.37 0.30
C GLU A 207 1.59 10.62 0.99
N ARG A 208 2.90 10.71 1.13
CA ARG A 208 3.60 11.88 1.63
C ARG A 208 4.46 12.44 0.51
N SER A 209 4.25 13.72 0.19
CA SER A 209 5.12 14.40 -0.77
C SER A 209 6.50 14.65 -0.15
N PRO A 210 7.55 14.74 -0.98
CA PRO A 210 8.88 15.18 -0.52
C PRO A 210 8.85 16.55 0.20
N THR A 211 7.90 17.41 -0.15
CA THR A 211 7.66 18.72 0.46
C THR A 211 6.90 18.67 1.79
N GLY A 212 6.48 17.49 2.26
CA GLY A 212 5.78 17.29 3.53
C GLY A 212 4.25 17.36 3.46
N GLY A 213 3.68 17.53 2.27
CA GLY A 213 2.24 17.40 2.04
C GLY A 213 1.79 15.94 2.21
N VAL A 214 0.52 15.75 2.57
CA VAL A 214 -0.05 14.42 2.80
C VAL A 214 -1.33 14.28 1.99
N PHE A 215 -1.42 13.19 1.24
CA PHE A 215 -2.56 12.83 0.40
C PHE A 215 -3.08 11.47 0.83
N PHE A 216 -4.40 11.33 0.87
CA PHE A 216 -5.03 10.05 1.17
C PHE A 216 -6.00 9.70 0.07
N PHE A 217 -5.72 8.60 -0.61
CA PHE A 217 -6.52 8.05 -1.68
C PHE A 217 -7.19 6.77 -1.20
N LYS A 218 -8.44 6.54 -1.61
CA LYS A 218 -9.19 5.33 -1.28
C LYS A 218 -9.78 4.72 -2.54
N LYS A 219 -9.69 3.40 -2.64
CA LYS A 219 -10.34 2.60 -3.67
C LYS A 219 -11.03 1.43 -2.96
N CYS A 220 -12.34 1.51 -2.84
CA CYS A 220 -13.20 0.49 -2.22
C CYS A 220 -14.03 -0.23 -3.28
#